data_AF-A0ABC8TI07-F1
#
_entry.id   AF-A0ABC8TI07-F1
#
_cell.length_a   1.000
_cell.length_b   1.000
_cell.length_c   1.000
_cell.angle_alpha   90.00
_cell.angle_beta   90.00
_cell.angle_gamma   90.00
#
_symmetry.space_group_name_H-M   'P 1'
#
loop_
_entity.id
_entity.type
_entity.pdbx_description
1 polymer ?
#
loop_
_entity_poly.entity_id
_entity_poly.type
_entity_poly.pdbx_seq_one_letter_code
_entity_poly.pdbx_strand_id
1 'polypeptide(L)'
;MDAYVNGSMGKFDNEYFSIDDTECVAKLLMNRAFNKFELEDVRKLAAELCGRIHPYILFPIVSSQLKIAANAHDLLKIKACLFSICTSLVVKICHHYEFIFCFIDFDYRGRDSVLPPVISRITETIETVLLWPSMDGDEVSKAQHGCIDCLALMVCTELQALELFNCTWNGTSIVGEDGCSGSASARNSVHTYVIHQLTCDKNEFISSGREKSEANVPLPFRLCMANVLISACQKISNSGRKPFAQKTLPCLIQSVGVAKEPEIRAACIQVLFSAVYHLKTAILPYSSNLLKVSLKSLREGSDK
;
A
#
# COMPACT_ATOMS: atom_id res chain seq x y z
N MET A 1 29.04 -41.98 7.52
CA MET A 1 27.88 -41.67 6.66
C MET A 1 27.11 -40.67 7.48
N ASP A 2 27.59 -39.43 7.51
CA ASP A 2 27.12 -38.37 8.39
C ASP A 2 27.25 -37.05 7.63
N ALA A 3 26.12 -36.46 7.27
CA ALA A 3 26.05 -35.15 6.62
C ALA A 3 25.63 -34.12 7.67
N TYR A 4 26.59 -33.32 8.12
CA TYR A 4 26.34 -32.07 8.84
C TYR A 4 25.80 -31.02 7.85
N VAL A 5 24.57 -30.56 8.09
CA VAL A 5 23.98 -29.40 7.41
C VAL A 5 24.39 -28.14 8.18
N ASN A 6 25.36 -27.40 7.67
CA ASN A 6 25.61 -26.02 8.09
C ASN A 6 24.96 -25.08 7.05
N GLY A 7 23.77 -24.59 7.38
CA GLY A 7 23.12 -23.50 6.66
C GLY A 7 23.62 -22.17 7.22
N SER A 8 24.62 -21.56 6.58
CA SER A 8 25.03 -20.19 6.88
C SER A 8 24.07 -19.20 6.23
N MET A 9 23.35 -18.47 7.08
CA MET A 9 22.46 -17.34 6.80
C MET A 9 23.25 -16.21 6.13
N GLY A 10 23.11 -16.07 4.81
CA GLY A 10 23.76 -15.01 4.03
C GLY A 10 23.00 -13.68 4.15
N LYS A 11 23.72 -12.62 4.56
CA LYS A 11 23.28 -11.23 4.47
C LYS A 11 23.10 -10.85 2.99
N PHE A 12 21.92 -10.35 2.62
CA PHE A 12 21.65 -9.83 1.28
C PHE A 12 22.08 -8.37 1.19
N ASP A 13 23.35 -8.14 0.88
CA ASP A 13 23.84 -6.85 0.42
C ASP A 13 23.72 -6.77 -1.10
N ASN A 14 22.95 -5.77 -1.56
CA ASN A 14 23.01 -4.99 -2.80
C ASN A 14 23.82 -5.53 -4.02
N GLU A 15 23.65 -6.80 -4.41
CA GLU A 15 24.18 -7.33 -5.66
C GLU A 15 23.14 -7.33 -6.78
N TYR A 16 23.56 -6.75 -7.90
CA TYR A 16 22.95 -6.91 -9.22
C TYR A 16 22.73 -8.41 -9.46
N PHE A 17 21.48 -8.87 -9.53
CA PHE A 17 21.15 -10.25 -9.90
C PHE A 17 21.61 -10.50 -11.34
N SER A 18 22.90 -10.83 -11.51
CA SER A 18 23.48 -11.38 -12.72
C SER A 18 23.13 -12.86 -12.76
N ILE A 19 21.91 -13.17 -13.18
CA ILE A 19 21.46 -14.55 -13.43
C ILE A 19 22.08 -14.99 -14.77
N ASP A 20 23.32 -15.48 -14.68
CA ASP A 20 24.03 -16.09 -15.79
C ASP A 20 23.63 -17.58 -15.93
N ASP A 21 23.35 -17.98 -17.17
CA ASP A 21 23.28 -19.34 -17.70
C ASP A 21 22.34 -20.43 -17.15
N THR A 22 21.26 -20.10 -16.43
CA THR A 22 20.12 -21.02 -16.28
C THR A 22 18.80 -20.39 -16.71
N GLU A 23 18.10 -21.05 -17.64
CA GLU A 23 16.72 -20.73 -18.03
C GLU A 23 15.76 -20.95 -16.84
N CYS A 24 15.77 -20.02 -15.89
CA CYS A 24 14.82 -20.03 -14.79
C CYS A 24 13.43 -19.66 -15.33
N VAL A 25 12.39 -20.42 -14.95
CA VAL A 25 10.99 -20.15 -15.31
C VAL A 25 10.61 -18.69 -15.01
N ALA A 26 11.08 -18.13 -13.90
CA ALA A 26 10.83 -16.73 -13.54
C ALA A 26 11.39 -15.75 -14.58
N LYS A 27 12.62 -15.97 -15.07
CA LYS A 27 13.28 -15.15 -16.09
C LYS A 27 12.54 -15.24 -17.42
N LEU A 28 12.14 -16.45 -17.84
CA LEU A 28 11.37 -16.66 -19.06
C LEU A 28 10.00 -15.97 -19.01
N LEU A 29 9.27 -16.12 -17.90
CA LEU A 29 7.98 -15.44 -17.72
C LEU A 29 8.13 -13.91 -17.74
N MET A 30 9.13 -13.36 -17.05
CA MET A 30 9.39 -11.92 -17.05
C MET A 30 9.77 -11.41 -18.44
N ASN A 31 10.63 -12.12 -19.17
CA ASN A 31 10.99 -11.78 -20.54
C ASN A 31 9.75 -11.69 -21.44
N ARG A 32 8.83 -12.66 -21.34
CA ARG A 32 7.58 -12.63 -22.10
C ARG A 32 6.68 -11.49 -21.65
N ALA A 33 6.51 -11.27 -20.35
CA ALA A 33 5.69 -10.19 -19.80
C ALA A 33 6.15 -8.79 -20.27
N PHE A 34 7.46 -8.60 -20.43
CA PHE A 34 8.07 -7.32 -20.79
C PHE A 34 8.36 -7.15 -22.29
N ASN A 35 8.15 -8.19 -23.11
CA ASN A 35 8.46 -8.13 -24.54
C ASN A 35 7.38 -7.39 -25.32
N LYS A 36 7.71 -6.17 -25.81
CA LYS A 36 6.79 -5.34 -26.62
C LYS A 36 6.27 -6.01 -27.90
N PHE A 37 6.96 -7.02 -28.41
CA PHE A 37 6.57 -7.75 -29.61
C PHE A 37 5.65 -8.94 -29.32
N GLU A 38 5.46 -9.29 -28.04
CA GLU A 38 4.56 -10.37 -27.63
C GLU A 38 3.10 -9.89 -27.61
N LEU A 39 2.18 -10.78 -27.97
CA LEU A 39 0.74 -10.54 -27.89
C LEU A 39 0.34 -10.10 -26.47
N GLU A 40 -0.58 -9.15 -26.39
CA GLU A 40 -0.99 -8.54 -25.12
C GLU A 40 -1.50 -9.59 -24.11
N ASP A 41 -2.31 -10.54 -24.55
CA ASP A 41 -2.84 -11.61 -23.69
C ASP A 41 -1.74 -12.51 -23.14
N VAL A 42 -0.70 -12.75 -23.94
CA VAL A 42 0.44 -13.55 -23.51
C VAL A 42 1.28 -12.79 -22.49
N ARG A 43 1.47 -11.47 -22.68
CA ARG A 43 2.14 -10.61 -21.68
C ARG A 43 1.39 -10.61 -20.35
N LYS A 44 0.06 -10.45 -20.40
CA LYS A 44 -0.80 -10.47 -19.22
C LYS A 44 -0.74 -11.82 -18.51
N LEU A 45 -0.86 -12.92 -19.25
CA LEU A 45 -0.76 -14.27 -18.71
C LEU A 45 0.62 -14.51 -18.06
N ALA A 46 1.70 -14.10 -18.72
CA ALA A 46 3.05 -14.22 -18.18
C ALA A 46 3.21 -13.41 -16.88
N ALA A 47 2.70 -12.17 -16.84
CA ALA A 47 2.69 -11.36 -15.63
C ALA A 47 1.84 -11.98 -14.51
N GLU A 48 0.72 -12.62 -14.84
CA GLU A 48 -0.11 -13.36 -13.87
C GLU A 48 0.66 -14.53 -13.26
N LEU A 49 1.32 -15.32 -14.10
CA LEU A 49 2.13 -16.46 -13.68
C LEU A 49 3.33 -16.01 -12.84
N CYS A 50 3.96 -14.88 -13.18
CA CYS A 50 4.97 -14.25 -12.32
C CYS A 50 4.41 -13.95 -10.93
N GLY A 51 3.19 -13.42 -10.83
CA GLY A 51 2.54 -13.13 -9.55
C GLY A 51 2.36 -14.35 -8.63
N ARG A 52 2.31 -15.56 -9.20
CA ARG A 52 2.22 -16.82 -8.45
C ARG A 52 3.56 -17.30 -7.87
N ILE A 53 4.69 -16.72 -8.27
CA ILE A 53 6.01 -16.99 -7.68
C ILE A 53 6.05 -16.51 -6.23
N HIS A 54 6.74 -17.22 -5.33
CA HIS A 54 6.86 -16.86 -3.91
C HIS A 54 7.32 -15.39 -3.70
N PRO A 55 6.70 -14.59 -2.80
CA PRO A 55 6.93 -13.13 -2.75
C PRO A 55 8.36 -12.78 -2.39
N TYR A 56 9.00 -13.58 -1.53
CA TYR A 56 10.40 -13.38 -1.14
C TYR A 56 11.36 -13.41 -2.34
N ILE A 57 11.02 -14.17 -3.39
CA ILE A 57 11.79 -14.22 -4.63
C ILE A 57 11.27 -13.17 -5.61
N LEU A 58 9.95 -13.07 -5.77
CA LEU A 58 9.32 -12.20 -6.74
C LEU A 58 9.59 -10.71 -6.46
N PHE A 59 9.28 -10.23 -5.25
CA PHE A 59 9.23 -8.81 -4.92
C PHE A 59 10.56 -8.08 -5.13
N PRO A 60 11.74 -8.61 -4.72
CA PRO A 60 13.00 -7.96 -5.03
C PRO A 60 13.22 -7.74 -6.53
N ILE A 61 12.86 -8.74 -7.34
CA ILE A 61 13.03 -8.69 -8.80
C ILE A 61 12.07 -7.70 -9.42
N VAL A 62 10.76 -7.80 -9.14
CA VAL A 62 9.76 -6.89 -9.71
C VAL A 62 9.90 -5.47 -9.17
N SER A 63 10.37 -5.26 -7.94
CA SER A 63 10.69 -3.94 -7.39
C SER A 63 11.81 -3.27 -8.20
N SER A 64 12.88 -4.02 -8.48
CA SER A 64 13.99 -3.53 -9.31
C SER A 64 13.52 -3.19 -10.74
N GLN A 65 12.76 -4.08 -11.37
CA GLN A 65 12.23 -3.87 -12.72
C GLN A 65 11.24 -2.71 -12.79
N LEU A 66 10.35 -2.57 -11.80
CA LEU A 66 9.40 -1.47 -11.69
C LEU A 66 10.14 -0.13 -11.59
N LYS A 67 11.21 -0.06 -10.79
CA LYS A 67 12.03 1.15 -10.66
C LYS A 67 12.73 1.52 -11.96
N ILE A 68 13.33 0.55 -12.65
CA ILE A 68 13.97 0.78 -13.96
C ILE A 68 12.93 1.25 -14.98
N ALA A 69 11.77 0.60 -15.02
CA ALA A 69 10.68 0.94 -15.92
C ALA A 69 10.11 2.34 -15.64
N ALA A 70 9.96 2.72 -14.37
CA ALA A 70 9.56 4.06 -13.97
C ALA A 70 10.57 5.10 -14.48
N ASN A 71 11.86 4.92 -14.21
CA ASN A 71 12.90 5.85 -14.70
C ASN A 71 12.90 5.98 -16.24
N ALA A 72 12.64 4.88 -16.95
CA ALA A 72 12.58 4.84 -18.40
C ALA A 72 11.22 5.25 -19.00
N HIS A 73 10.21 5.57 -18.18
CA HIS A 73 8.83 5.82 -18.62
C HIS A 73 8.23 4.67 -19.45
N ASP A 74 8.63 3.43 -19.16
CA ASP A 74 8.18 2.22 -19.85
C ASP A 74 6.84 1.72 -19.25
N LEU A 75 5.75 2.31 -19.74
CA LEU A 75 4.38 2.00 -19.28
C LEU A 75 4.01 0.53 -19.43
N LEU A 76 4.56 -0.17 -20.42
CA LEU A 76 4.31 -1.60 -20.63
C LEU A 76 4.87 -2.41 -19.47
N LYS A 77 6.15 -2.18 -19.13
CA LYS A 77 6.81 -2.89 -18.02
C LYS A 77 6.23 -2.49 -16.67
N ILE A 78 5.86 -1.22 -16.48
CA ILE A 78 5.18 -0.76 -15.26
C ILE A 78 3.89 -1.55 -15.06
N LYS A 79 3.01 -1.60 -16.08
CA LYS A 79 1.74 -2.34 -16.02
C LYS A 79 1.96 -3.83 -15.73
N ALA A 80 2.94 -4.46 -16.38
CA ALA A 80 3.27 -5.86 -16.13
C ALA A 80 3.77 -6.10 -14.70
N CYS A 81 4.65 -5.24 -14.17
CA CYS A 81 5.14 -5.34 -12.79
C CYS A 81 4.00 -5.17 -11.78
N LEU A 82 3.16 -4.14 -11.96
CA LEU A 82 2.00 -3.90 -11.10
C LEU A 82 1.04 -5.09 -11.13
N PHE A 83 0.77 -5.65 -12.32
CA PHE A 83 -0.09 -6.83 -12.46
C PHE A 83 0.49 -8.03 -11.70
N SER A 84 1.78 -8.33 -11.82
CA SER A 84 2.44 -9.40 -11.05
C SER A 84 2.38 -9.16 -9.53
N ILE A 85 2.61 -7.93 -9.07
CA ILE A 85 2.53 -7.59 -7.63
C ILE A 85 1.10 -7.78 -7.13
N CYS A 86 0.11 -7.21 -7.83
CA CYS A 86 -1.31 -7.33 -7.50
C CYS A 86 -1.75 -8.80 -7.46
N THR A 87 -1.38 -9.61 -8.44
CA THR A 87 -1.68 -11.04 -8.45
C THR A 87 -1.04 -11.74 -7.24
N SER A 88 0.21 -11.41 -6.89
CA SER A 88 0.85 -12.01 -5.72
C SER A 88 0.15 -11.65 -4.41
N LEU A 89 -0.29 -10.40 -4.27
CA LEU A 89 -1.06 -9.92 -3.13
C LEU A 89 -2.40 -10.66 -3.03
N VAL A 90 -3.16 -10.75 -4.13
CA VAL A 90 -4.48 -11.42 -4.15
C VAL A 90 -4.36 -12.92 -3.85
N VAL A 91 -3.44 -13.62 -4.49
CA VAL A 91 -3.29 -15.08 -4.33
C VAL A 91 -2.86 -15.46 -2.90
N LYS A 92 -2.06 -14.62 -2.24
CA LYS A 92 -1.46 -14.97 -0.93
C LYS A 92 -2.15 -14.37 0.27
N ILE A 93 -3.14 -13.50 0.08
CA ILE A 93 -4.19 -13.25 1.09
C ILE A 93 -4.82 -14.58 1.55
N CYS A 94 -4.77 -15.65 0.74
CA CYS A 94 -5.28 -16.98 1.08
C CYS A 94 -4.29 -17.93 1.79
N HIS A 95 -2.98 -17.62 1.87
CA HIS A 95 -1.94 -18.52 2.44
C HIS A 95 -1.18 -17.90 3.64
N HIS A 96 -1.96 -17.29 4.53
CA HIS A 96 -1.89 -17.15 6.00
C HIS A 96 -0.62 -16.99 6.87
N TYR A 97 0.62 -17.37 6.51
CA TYR A 97 1.75 -17.25 7.47
C TYR A 97 3.07 -16.70 6.89
N GLU A 98 3.49 -17.13 5.70
CA GLU A 98 4.76 -16.66 5.11
C GLU A 98 4.67 -15.20 4.62
N PHE A 99 3.45 -14.72 4.34
CA PHE A 99 3.23 -13.37 3.86
C PHE A 99 3.32 -12.30 4.96
N ILE A 100 3.09 -12.67 6.22
CA ILE A 100 3.22 -11.77 7.37
C ILE A 100 4.66 -11.23 7.46
N PHE A 101 5.65 -12.07 7.21
CA PHE A 101 7.08 -11.69 7.16
C PHE A 101 7.41 -10.71 6.02
N CYS A 102 6.60 -10.64 4.96
CA CYS A 102 6.81 -9.69 3.87
C CYS A 102 6.30 -8.28 4.19
N PHE A 103 5.51 -8.11 5.25
CA PHE A 103 4.96 -6.81 5.69
C PHE A 103 5.38 -6.41 7.11
N ILE A 104 5.88 -7.36 7.91
CA ILE A 104 6.32 -7.14 9.28
C ILE A 104 7.75 -7.67 9.38
N ASP A 105 8.74 -6.77 9.31
CA ASP A 105 10.08 -7.11 9.77
C ASP A 105 10.05 -7.07 11.30
N PHE A 106 10.08 -8.23 11.93
CA PHE A 106 10.19 -8.32 13.39
C PHE A 106 11.67 -8.24 13.74
N ASP A 107 12.16 -7.03 14.02
CA ASP A 107 13.44 -6.94 14.72
C ASP A 107 13.24 -7.61 16.09
N TYR A 108 13.89 -8.76 16.28
CA TYR A 108 13.86 -9.55 17.52
C TYR A 108 14.31 -8.76 18.76
N ARG A 109 14.78 -7.52 18.58
CA ARG A 109 15.16 -6.57 19.62
C ARG A 109 14.08 -5.59 20.10
N GLY A 110 12.82 -5.80 19.71
CA GLY A 110 11.67 -5.24 20.42
C GLY A 110 11.53 -3.72 20.35
N ARG A 111 11.84 -3.11 19.21
CA ARG A 111 11.46 -1.73 18.92
C ARG A 111 11.17 -1.57 17.43
N ASP A 112 9.91 -1.27 17.15
CA ASP A 112 9.33 -0.85 15.87
C ASP A 112 9.22 -1.96 14.79
N SER A 113 7.98 -2.29 14.42
CA SER A 113 7.71 -3.01 13.17
C SER A 113 8.09 -2.07 12.02
N VAL A 114 9.07 -2.47 11.21
CA VAL A 114 9.54 -1.69 10.06
C VAL A 114 8.96 -2.32 8.80
N LEU A 115 8.50 -1.47 7.87
CA LEU A 115 8.08 -1.92 6.55
C LEU A 115 9.26 -2.63 5.87
N PRO A 116 9.12 -3.88 5.39
CA PRO A 116 10.25 -4.56 4.77
C PRO A 116 10.82 -3.72 3.61
N PRO A 117 12.16 -3.65 3.47
CA PRO A 117 12.80 -2.71 2.54
C PRO A 117 12.27 -2.79 1.10
N VAL A 118 11.80 -3.96 0.67
CA VAL A 118 11.23 -4.17 -0.66
C VAL A 118 9.87 -3.50 -0.84
N ILE A 119 9.00 -3.53 0.18
CA ILE A 119 7.68 -2.91 0.11
C ILE A 119 7.83 -1.38 0.12
N SER A 120 8.75 -0.83 0.92
CA SER A 120 9.08 0.61 0.89
C SER A 120 9.50 1.05 -0.51
N ARG A 121 10.41 0.30 -1.15
CA ARG A 121 10.87 0.59 -2.53
C ARG A 121 9.75 0.53 -3.56
N ILE A 122 8.81 -0.41 -3.42
CA ILE A 122 7.64 -0.50 -4.29
C ILE A 122 6.76 0.74 -4.10
N THR A 123 6.46 1.11 -2.86
CA THR A 123 5.65 2.31 -2.53
C THR A 123 6.28 3.59 -3.08
N GLU A 124 7.59 3.80 -2.87
CA GLU A 124 8.34 4.96 -3.41
C GLU A 124 8.31 5.03 -4.94
N THR A 125 8.40 3.87 -5.60
CA THR A 125 8.35 3.83 -7.07
C THR A 125 6.93 4.10 -7.57
N ILE A 126 5.91 3.59 -6.89
CA ILE A 126 4.50 3.91 -7.19
C ILE A 126 4.24 5.41 -7.01
N GLU A 127 4.71 6.01 -5.92
CA GLU A 127 4.60 7.44 -5.68
C GLU A 127 5.18 8.25 -6.85
N THR A 128 6.36 7.86 -7.33
CA THR A 128 7.00 8.49 -8.49
C THR A 128 6.09 8.47 -9.73
N VAL A 129 5.43 7.35 -10.01
CA VAL A 129 4.51 7.20 -11.16
C VAL A 129 3.21 8.00 -10.96
N LEU A 130 2.68 8.04 -9.74
CA LEU A 130 1.48 8.83 -9.41
C LEU A 130 1.70 10.34 -9.55
N LEU A 131 2.94 10.80 -9.42
CA LEU A 131 3.32 12.21 -9.59
C LEU A 131 3.54 12.61 -11.06
N TRP A 132 3.49 11.67 -12.01
CA TRP A 132 3.64 12.01 -13.42
C TRP A 132 2.47 12.84 -13.95
N PRO A 133 2.74 13.81 -14.84
CA PRO A 133 1.68 14.51 -15.54
C PRO A 133 0.93 13.50 -16.43
N SER A 134 -0.40 13.54 -16.37
CA SER A 134 -1.28 12.71 -17.20
C SER A 134 -2.51 13.50 -17.64
N MET A 135 -3.09 13.06 -18.75
CA MET A 135 -4.39 13.52 -19.24
C MET A 135 -5.43 12.42 -19.05
N ASP A 136 -6.70 12.80 -18.88
CA ASP A 136 -7.77 11.82 -18.69
C ASP A 136 -7.83 10.82 -19.87
N GLY A 137 -7.80 9.52 -19.54
CA GLY A 137 -7.86 8.42 -20.50
C GLY A 137 -6.55 8.06 -21.22
N ASP A 138 -5.45 8.78 -20.97
CA ASP A 138 -4.15 8.45 -21.58
C ASP A 138 -3.51 7.17 -21.02
N GLU A 139 -2.40 6.73 -21.61
CA GLU A 139 -1.73 5.51 -21.14
C GLU A 139 -1.07 5.66 -19.76
N VAL A 140 -0.74 6.89 -19.36
CA VAL A 140 -0.14 7.21 -18.05
C VAL A 140 -1.19 7.10 -16.95
N SER A 141 -2.37 7.68 -17.13
CA SER A 141 -3.50 7.61 -16.21
C SER A 141 -3.97 6.16 -16.00
N LYS A 142 -3.92 5.32 -17.03
CA LYS A 142 -4.15 3.86 -16.88
C LYS A 142 -3.09 3.20 -16.01
N ALA A 143 -1.82 3.58 -16.14
CA ALA A 143 -0.76 3.07 -15.26
C ALA A 143 -0.92 3.59 -13.82
N GLN A 144 -1.29 4.86 -13.64
CA GLN A 144 -1.60 5.46 -12.34
C GLN A 144 -2.79 4.78 -11.66
N HIS A 145 -3.81 4.38 -12.41
CA HIS A 145 -4.92 3.59 -11.87
C HIS A 145 -4.44 2.22 -11.37
N GLY A 146 -3.55 1.56 -12.13
CA GLY A 146 -2.89 0.33 -11.69
C GLY A 146 -2.06 0.53 -10.41
N CYS A 147 -1.39 1.67 -10.26
CA CYS A 147 -0.68 2.07 -9.04
C CYS A 147 -1.62 2.23 -7.84
N ILE A 148 -2.77 2.91 -8.03
CA ILE A 148 -3.82 3.06 -7.01
C ILE A 148 -4.32 1.68 -6.56
N ASP A 149 -4.62 0.80 -7.51
CA ASP A 149 -5.09 -0.55 -7.23
C ASP A 149 -4.06 -1.40 -6.49
N CYS A 150 -2.77 -1.26 -6.84
CA CYS A 150 -1.68 -1.95 -6.18
C CYS A 150 -1.53 -1.48 -4.71
N LEU A 151 -1.52 -0.17 -4.47
CA LEU A 151 -1.47 0.38 -3.11
C LEU A 151 -2.69 -0.05 -2.29
N ALA A 152 -3.88 -0.06 -2.89
CA ALA A 152 -5.09 -0.51 -2.22
C ALA A 152 -4.99 -1.99 -1.79
N LEU A 153 -4.45 -2.85 -2.64
CA LEU A 153 -4.19 -4.25 -2.29
C LEU A 153 -3.12 -4.37 -1.19
N MET A 154 -2.07 -3.56 -1.22
CA MET A 154 -1.06 -3.52 -0.15
C MET A 154 -1.66 -3.14 1.20
N VAL A 155 -2.52 -2.11 1.23
CA VAL A 155 -3.28 -1.71 2.42
C VAL A 155 -4.20 -2.83 2.91
N CYS A 156 -4.95 -3.45 1.99
CA CYS A 156 -5.83 -4.56 2.32
C CYS A 156 -5.07 -5.72 2.95
N THR A 157 -3.91 -6.08 2.39
CA THR A 157 -3.12 -7.21 2.89
C THR A 157 -2.45 -6.88 4.23
N GLU A 158 -1.92 -5.66 4.39
CA GLU A 158 -1.35 -5.18 5.66
C GLU A 158 -2.38 -5.28 6.80
N LEU A 159 -3.59 -4.74 6.59
CA LEU A 159 -4.63 -4.73 7.61
C LEU A 159 -5.17 -6.13 7.95
N GLN A 160 -5.19 -7.03 6.97
CA GLN A 160 -5.58 -8.42 7.20
C GLN A 160 -4.51 -9.20 7.97
N ALA A 161 -3.22 -8.94 7.69
CA ALA A 161 -2.11 -9.55 8.43
C ALA A 161 -2.14 -9.15 9.92
N LEU A 162 -2.47 -7.89 10.23
CA LEU A 162 -2.57 -7.39 11.60
C LEU A 162 -3.66 -8.09 12.44
N GLU A 163 -4.82 -8.36 11.85
CA GLU A 163 -5.89 -9.07 12.57
C GLU A 163 -5.49 -10.51 12.88
N LEU A 164 -4.86 -11.19 11.92
CA LEU A 164 -4.38 -12.57 12.12
C LEU A 164 -3.34 -12.66 13.23
N PHE A 165 -2.42 -11.71 13.26
CA PHE A 165 -1.41 -11.63 14.31
C PHE A 165 -2.03 -11.45 15.70
N ASN A 166 -3.02 -10.55 15.82
CA ASN A 166 -3.76 -10.36 17.08
C ASN A 166 -4.52 -11.62 17.51
N CYS A 167 -5.11 -12.36 16.56
CA CYS A 167 -5.77 -13.64 16.86
C CYS A 167 -4.78 -14.71 17.36
N THR A 168 -3.55 -14.75 16.84
CA THR A 168 -2.51 -15.71 17.25
C THR A 168 -1.87 -15.35 18.59
N TRP A 169 -1.70 -14.07 18.91
CA TRP A 169 -1.03 -13.62 20.14
C TRP A 169 -1.97 -13.36 21.33
N ASN A 170 -3.29 -13.35 21.13
CA ASN A 170 -4.26 -13.24 22.23
C ASN A 170 -4.27 -14.43 23.23
N GLY A 171 -3.31 -15.36 23.12
CA GLY A 171 -2.97 -16.35 24.16
C GLY A 171 -2.12 -15.79 25.31
N THR A 172 -1.71 -14.52 25.31
CA THR A 172 -0.98 -13.93 26.44
C THR A 172 -1.39 -12.48 26.67
N SER A 173 -2.43 -12.29 27.50
CA SER A 173 -2.83 -10.97 27.97
C SER A 173 -1.72 -10.34 28.82
N ILE A 174 -1.12 -9.25 28.35
CA ILE A 174 -0.41 -8.31 29.22
C ILE A 174 -1.09 -6.95 29.05
N VAL A 175 -1.75 -6.57 30.14
CA VAL A 175 -2.32 -5.25 30.42
C VAL A 175 -1.18 -4.22 30.39
N GLY A 176 -1.34 -3.11 29.67
CA GLY A 176 -0.37 -2.01 29.75
C GLY A 176 -0.59 -0.86 28.74
N GLU A 177 -1.34 0.13 29.22
CA GLU A 177 -1.22 1.59 28.97
C GLU A 177 -1.34 2.19 27.56
N ASP A 178 -2.44 2.95 27.46
CA ASP A 178 -2.72 4.04 26.54
C ASP A 178 -1.64 5.13 26.66
N GLY A 179 -0.92 5.41 25.57
CA GLY A 179 0.20 6.35 25.57
C GLY A 179 0.53 6.83 24.17
N CYS A 180 0.08 8.05 23.86
CA CYS A 180 0.40 8.80 22.65
C CYS A 180 1.92 8.80 22.39
N SER A 181 2.38 8.01 21.40
CA SER A 181 3.79 7.92 20.99
C SER A 181 3.94 8.52 19.59
N GLY A 182 4.37 9.78 19.56
CA GLY A 182 4.59 10.55 18.35
C GLY A 182 5.92 10.27 17.64
N SER A 183 5.86 10.39 16.31
CA SER A 183 6.91 10.83 15.37
C SER A 183 7.94 9.86 14.77
N ALA A 184 8.07 8.61 15.22
CA ALA A 184 8.90 7.61 14.51
C ALA A 184 8.09 6.47 13.84
N SER A 185 6.95 6.10 14.42
CA SER A 185 6.13 4.96 13.99
C SER A 185 5.27 5.23 12.73
N ALA A 186 4.99 6.50 12.42
CA ALA A 186 4.09 6.90 11.32
C ALA A 186 4.60 6.52 9.92
N ARG A 187 5.87 6.12 9.77
CA ARG A 187 6.51 5.81 8.49
C ARG A 187 6.50 4.34 8.09
N ASN A 188 6.06 3.43 8.94
CA ASN A 188 6.35 2.00 8.75
C ASN A 188 5.19 1.16 8.18
N SER A 189 4.13 1.82 7.72
CA SER A 189 2.86 1.20 7.32
C SER A 189 2.38 1.84 6.03
N VAL A 190 2.00 1.03 5.03
CA VAL A 190 1.46 1.54 3.75
C VAL A 190 0.13 2.24 4.01
N HIS A 191 -0.70 1.66 4.89
CA HIS A 191 -1.95 2.25 5.33
C HIS A 191 -1.77 3.63 5.98
N THR A 192 -0.84 3.74 6.93
CA THR A 192 -0.55 5.00 7.63
C THR A 192 0.02 6.04 6.66
N TYR A 193 0.91 5.63 5.75
CA TYR A 193 1.44 6.50 4.70
C TYR A 193 0.30 7.07 3.83
N VAL A 194 -0.63 6.24 3.36
CA VAL A 194 -1.76 6.68 2.52
C VAL A 194 -2.65 7.69 3.27
N ILE A 195 -2.99 7.43 4.54
CA ILE A 195 -3.76 8.38 5.35
C ILE A 195 -3.01 9.70 5.50
N HIS A 196 -1.73 9.63 5.88
CA HIS A 196 -0.88 10.80 6.08
C HIS A 196 -0.84 11.67 4.81
N GLN A 197 -0.57 11.07 3.65
CA GLN A 197 -0.53 11.81 2.38
C GLN A 197 -1.87 12.45 2.01
N LEU A 198 -3.00 11.83 2.36
CA LEU A 198 -4.32 12.44 2.17
C LEU A 198 -4.57 13.61 3.14
N THR A 199 -4.35 13.39 4.43
CA THR A 199 -4.82 14.28 5.50
C THR A 199 -3.82 15.34 5.95
N CYS A 200 -2.57 15.29 5.48
CA CYS A 200 -1.56 16.27 5.88
C CYS A 200 -1.90 17.67 5.39
N ASP A 201 -2.35 18.50 6.33
CA ASP A 201 -2.31 19.94 6.23
C ASP A 201 -1.08 20.43 7.00
N LYS A 202 -0.27 21.31 6.38
CA LYS A 202 1.06 21.79 6.79
C LYS A 202 1.29 22.28 8.23
N ASN A 203 0.29 22.24 9.12
CA ASN A 203 0.31 22.93 10.40
C ASN A 203 0.79 22.12 11.62
N GLU A 204 1.19 20.85 11.48
CA GLU A 204 1.63 20.03 12.63
C GLU A 204 3.15 19.84 12.79
N PHE A 205 3.99 20.52 12.00
CA PHE A 205 5.46 20.43 12.13
C PHE A 205 6.13 21.80 12.31
N ILE A 206 5.81 22.49 13.40
CA ILE A 206 6.74 23.48 13.98
C ILE A 206 7.29 22.89 15.28
N SER A 207 8.09 21.83 15.17
CA SER A 207 9.07 21.42 16.18
C SER A 207 9.90 20.25 15.68
N SER A 208 10.81 20.50 14.74
CA SER A 208 12.17 19.95 14.77
C SER A 208 12.90 20.40 13.52
N GLY A 209 14.03 21.07 13.72
CA GLY A 209 14.83 21.62 12.64
C GLY A 209 15.33 20.53 11.70
N ARG A 210 14.84 20.56 10.47
CA ARG A 210 15.60 20.26 9.25
C ARG A 210 14.94 20.99 8.10
N GLU A 211 15.62 22.02 7.63
CA GLU A 211 15.34 22.69 6.37
C GLU A 211 15.43 21.68 5.22
N LYS A 212 14.30 21.10 4.86
CA LYS A 212 13.97 20.84 3.46
C LYS A 212 12.61 21.48 3.27
N SER A 213 12.57 22.48 2.40
CA SER A 213 11.32 23.05 1.89
C SER A 213 10.51 21.92 1.25
N GLU A 214 9.68 21.22 2.03
CA GLU A 214 8.71 20.26 1.54
C GLU A 214 7.67 21.05 0.74
N ALA A 215 7.84 21.01 -0.59
CA ALA A 215 6.86 21.48 -1.55
C ALA A 215 5.50 20.87 -1.18
N ASN A 216 4.42 21.66 -1.29
CA ASN A 216 3.07 21.13 -1.12
C ASN A 216 2.91 19.87 -1.98
N VAL A 217 2.54 18.75 -1.36
CA VAL A 217 2.17 17.56 -2.10
C VAL A 217 1.04 17.95 -3.07
N PRO A 218 1.18 17.70 -4.39
CA PRO A 218 0.19 18.15 -5.35
C PRO A 218 -1.21 17.63 -5.04
N LEU A 219 -2.22 18.48 -5.17
CA LEU A 219 -3.63 18.10 -4.94
C LEU A 219 -4.02 16.81 -5.70
N PRO A 220 -3.69 16.62 -7.01
CA PRO A 220 -4.01 15.39 -7.71
C PRO A 220 -3.46 14.13 -7.03
N PHE A 221 -2.25 14.21 -6.49
CA PHE A 221 -1.64 13.09 -5.76
C PHE A 221 -2.37 12.78 -4.45
N ARG A 222 -2.75 13.81 -3.68
CA ARG A 222 -3.57 13.63 -2.46
C ARG A 222 -4.91 12.97 -2.79
N LEU A 223 -5.54 13.37 -3.90
CA LEU A 223 -6.78 12.75 -4.39
C LEU A 223 -6.57 11.28 -4.81
N CYS A 224 -5.40 10.91 -5.35
CA CYS A 224 -5.06 9.50 -5.57
C CYS A 224 -5.09 8.69 -4.27
N MET A 225 -4.65 9.25 -3.14
CA MET A 225 -4.68 8.56 -1.84
C MET A 225 -6.11 8.31 -1.35
N ALA A 226 -7.04 9.22 -1.60
CA ALA A 226 -8.46 8.97 -1.37
C ALA A 226 -8.98 7.81 -2.23
N ASN A 227 -8.60 7.77 -3.51
CA ASN A 227 -8.95 6.66 -4.41
C ASN A 227 -8.34 5.32 -3.96
N VAL A 228 -7.12 5.34 -3.38
CA VAL A 228 -6.52 4.15 -2.75
C VAL A 228 -7.41 3.64 -1.61
N LEU A 229 -7.86 4.52 -0.71
CA LEU A 229 -8.73 4.12 0.40
C LEU A 229 -10.12 3.66 -0.07
N ILE A 230 -10.69 4.28 -1.11
CA ILE A 230 -11.95 3.83 -1.73
C ILE A 230 -11.79 2.42 -2.33
N SER A 231 -10.74 2.21 -3.13
CA SER A 231 -10.43 0.91 -3.75
C SER A 231 -10.16 -0.15 -2.68
N ALA A 232 -9.50 0.21 -1.58
CA ALA A 232 -9.26 -0.68 -0.44
C ALA A 232 -10.58 -1.06 0.26
N CYS A 233 -11.48 -0.11 0.53
CA CYS A 233 -12.82 -0.40 1.07
C CYS A 233 -13.57 -1.45 0.24
N GLN A 234 -13.49 -1.36 -1.08
CA GLN A 234 -14.18 -2.28 -2.00
C GLN A 234 -13.59 -3.70 -1.97
N LYS A 235 -12.26 -3.82 -1.84
CA LYS A 235 -11.52 -5.07 -1.98
C LYS A 235 -11.25 -5.79 -0.67
N ILE A 236 -11.40 -5.11 0.47
CA ILE A 236 -11.02 -5.68 1.76
C ILE A 236 -11.91 -6.87 2.14
N SER A 237 -11.26 -7.94 2.62
CA SER A 237 -11.97 -9.12 3.10
C SER A 237 -12.67 -8.85 4.43
N ASN A 238 -13.55 -9.77 4.85
CA ASN A 238 -14.31 -9.61 6.09
C ASN A 238 -13.43 -9.40 7.33
N SER A 239 -12.27 -10.07 7.41
CA SER A 239 -11.34 -9.96 8.54
C SER A 239 -10.66 -8.59 8.61
N GLY A 240 -10.36 -7.97 7.46
CA GLY A 240 -9.72 -6.65 7.41
C GLY A 240 -10.65 -5.47 7.68
N ARG A 241 -11.98 -5.65 7.59
CA ARG A 241 -12.95 -4.53 7.71
C ARG A 241 -12.87 -3.79 9.05
N LYS A 242 -12.74 -4.53 10.15
CA LYS A 242 -12.67 -3.95 11.50
C LYS A 242 -11.36 -3.16 11.69
N PRO A 243 -10.16 -3.73 11.43
CA PRO A 243 -8.91 -2.96 11.43
C PRO A 243 -8.95 -1.72 10.53
N PHE A 244 -9.52 -1.83 9.33
CA PHE A 244 -9.67 -0.70 8.42
C PHE A 244 -10.54 0.40 9.03
N ALA A 245 -11.71 0.05 9.55
CA ALA A 245 -12.61 1.01 10.17
C ALA A 245 -11.95 1.71 11.37
N GLN A 246 -11.26 0.94 12.21
CA GLN A 246 -10.59 1.44 13.41
C GLN A 246 -9.47 2.42 13.11
N LYS A 247 -8.62 2.12 12.12
CA LYS A 247 -7.47 2.97 11.80
C LYS A 247 -7.79 4.11 10.83
N THR A 248 -8.81 3.97 9.99
CA THR A 248 -9.09 4.94 8.91
C THR A 248 -10.15 5.96 9.31
N LEU A 249 -11.28 5.52 9.87
CA LEU A 249 -12.43 6.40 10.06
C LEU A 249 -12.18 7.55 11.04
N PRO A 250 -11.52 7.36 12.20
CA PRO A 250 -11.24 8.46 13.12
C PRO A 250 -10.42 9.57 12.47
N CYS A 251 -9.35 9.22 11.75
CA CYS A 251 -8.46 10.17 11.08
C CYS A 251 -9.21 10.98 10.02
N LEU A 252 -10.05 10.34 9.20
CA LEU A 252 -10.80 11.02 8.16
C LEU A 252 -11.93 11.89 8.73
N ILE A 253 -12.63 11.43 9.77
CA ILE A 253 -13.66 12.22 10.47
C ILE A 253 -13.05 13.50 11.04
N GLN A 254 -11.88 13.40 11.66
CA GLN A 254 -11.13 14.55 12.17
C GLN A 254 -10.71 15.47 11.01
N SER A 255 -10.13 14.90 9.95
CA SER A 255 -9.66 15.64 8.78
C SER A 255 -10.79 16.45 8.12
N VAL A 256 -11.98 15.88 7.94
CA VAL A 256 -13.14 16.62 7.40
C VAL A 256 -13.50 17.85 8.23
N GLY A 257 -13.27 17.81 9.54
CA GLY A 257 -13.52 18.92 10.46
C GLY A 257 -12.52 20.07 10.33
N VAL A 258 -11.29 19.80 9.89
CA VAL A 258 -10.17 20.76 9.90
C VAL A 258 -9.64 21.11 8.50
N ALA A 259 -9.95 20.30 7.48
CA ALA A 259 -9.42 20.43 6.13
C ALA A 259 -9.85 21.75 5.49
N LYS A 260 -8.84 22.55 5.11
CA LYS A 260 -9.05 23.85 4.46
C LYS A 260 -9.44 23.69 2.99
N GLU A 261 -8.83 22.74 2.30
CA GLU A 261 -9.08 22.46 0.88
C GLU A 261 -10.43 21.74 0.70
N PRO A 262 -11.40 22.33 -0.02
CA PRO A 262 -12.72 21.72 -0.21
C PRO A 262 -12.65 20.39 -0.98
N GLU A 263 -11.69 20.24 -1.90
CA GLU A 263 -11.47 19.02 -2.67
C GLU A 263 -11.01 17.87 -1.78
N ILE A 264 -10.08 18.12 -0.85
CA ILE A 264 -9.63 17.13 0.14
C ILE A 264 -10.77 16.77 1.08
N ARG A 265 -11.52 17.76 1.55
CA ARG A 265 -12.71 17.53 2.38
C ARG A 265 -13.72 16.64 1.66
N ALA A 266 -14.02 16.93 0.40
CA ALA A 266 -14.92 16.14 -0.42
C ALA A 266 -14.39 14.71 -0.65
N ALA A 267 -13.10 14.56 -0.92
CA ALA A 267 -12.46 13.25 -1.09
C ALA A 267 -12.53 12.41 0.20
N CYS A 268 -12.24 13.00 1.36
CA CYS A 268 -12.40 12.33 2.66
C CYS A 268 -13.86 11.88 2.88
N ILE A 269 -14.84 12.74 2.56
CA ILE A 269 -16.27 12.39 2.63
C ILE A 269 -16.58 11.19 1.70
N GLN A 270 -16.10 11.19 0.47
CA GLN A 270 -16.29 10.06 -0.46
C GLN A 270 -15.72 8.74 0.07
N VAL A 271 -14.56 8.79 0.73
CA VAL A 271 -13.98 7.62 1.41
C VAL A 271 -14.89 7.15 2.55
N LEU A 272 -15.40 8.08 3.39
CA LEU A 272 -16.31 7.75 4.49
C LEU A 272 -17.62 7.10 3.98
N PHE A 273 -18.21 7.61 2.89
CA PHE A 273 -19.39 7.00 2.28
C PHE A 273 -19.10 5.62 1.70
N SER A 274 -17.96 5.46 1.02
CA SER A 274 -17.51 4.16 0.53
C SER A 274 -17.33 3.16 1.68
N ALA A 275 -16.80 3.62 2.81
CA ALA A 275 -16.65 2.80 4.01
C ALA A 275 -18.00 2.38 4.61
N VAL A 276 -18.99 3.27 4.67
CA VAL A 276 -20.36 2.94 5.11
C VAL A 276 -20.95 1.82 4.26
N TYR A 277 -20.77 1.88 2.94
CA TYR A 277 -21.32 0.88 2.03
C TYR A 277 -20.59 -0.47 2.12
N HIS A 278 -19.25 -0.48 2.16
CA HIS A 278 -18.47 -1.71 2.02
C HIS A 278 -18.07 -2.38 3.35
N LEU A 279 -17.93 -1.63 4.45
CA LEU A 279 -17.45 -2.18 5.73
C LEU A 279 -18.57 -2.76 6.61
N LYS A 280 -19.85 -2.60 6.22
CA LYS A 280 -21.02 -3.20 6.88
C LYS A 280 -21.02 -2.91 8.40
N THR A 281 -21.17 -3.93 9.23
CA THR A 281 -21.27 -3.79 10.70
C THR A 281 -20.01 -3.22 11.36
N ALA A 282 -18.86 -3.19 10.68
CA ALA A 282 -17.65 -2.60 11.23
C ALA A 282 -17.76 -1.07 11.43
N ILE A 283 -18.74 -0.41 10.80
CA ILE A 283 -18.98 1.04 10.94
C ILE A 283 -19.82 1.40 12.16
N LEU A 284 -20.46 0.44 12.82
CA LEU A 284 -21.41 0.70 13.92
C LEU A 284 -20.83 1.61 15.02
N PRO A 285 -19.58 1.43 15.49
CA PRO A 285 -18.99 2.32 16.50
C PRO A 285 -18.85 3.78 16.07
N TYR A 286 -18.85 4.05 14.76
CA TYR A 286 -18.62 5.37 14.17
C TYR A 286 -19.89 6.00 13.59
N SER A 287 -21.02 5.28 13.61
CA SER A 287 -22.28 5.67 12.97
C SER A 287 -22.77 7.07 13.35
N SER A 288 -22.72 7.44 14.62
CA SER A 288 -23.10 8.77 15.12
C SER A 288 -22.21 9.87 14.54
N ASN A 289 -20.88 9.66 14.55
CA ASN A 289 -19.92 10.61 13.99
C ASN A 289 -20.09 10.76 12.47
N LEU A 290 -20.29 9.64 11.77
CA LEU A 290 -20.53 9.62 10.33
C LEU A 290 -21.80 10.40 9.98
N LEU A 291 -22.90 10.17 10.69
CA LEU A 291 -24.14 10.93 10.51
C LEU A 291 -23.93 12.43 10.76
N LYS A 292 -23.20 12.79 11.83
CA LYS A 292 -22.88 14.18 12.14
C LYS A 292 -22.07 14.84 11.02
N VAL A 293 -21.06 14.17 10.49
CA VAL A 293 -20.24 14.65 9.37
C VAL A 293 -21.09 14.84 8.11
N SER A 294 -21.95 13.87 7.77
CA SER A 294 -22.84 13.97 6.61
C SER A 294 -23.82 15.14 6.75
N LEU A 295 -24.46 15.31 7.91
CA LEU A 295 -25.37 16.42 8.16
C LEU A 295 -24.68 17.77 8.10
N LYS A 296 -23.46 17.88 8.66
CA LYS A 296 -22.65 19.10 8.56
C LYS A 296 -22.35 19.43 7.10
N SER A 297 -21.85 18.46 6.34
CA SER A 297 -21.47 18.63 4.94
C SER A 297 -22.65 19.00 4.03
N LEU A 298 -23.85 18.48 4.31
CA LEU A 298 -25.07 18.84 3.57
C LEU A 298 -25.59 20.24 3.92
N ARG A 299 -25.41 20.69 5.17
CA ARG A 299 -25.81 22.03 5.62
C ARG A 299 -24.90 23.12 5.09
N GLU A 300 -23.60 22.85 5.03
CA GLU A 300 -22.56 23.74 4.51
C GLU A 300 -22.51 23.73 2.97
N GLY A 301 -23.61 23.36 2.30
CA GLY A 301 -23.63 23.01 0.88
C GLY A 301 -22.93 24.03 -0.01
N SER A 302 -22.01 23.56 -0.85
CA SER A 302 -21.45 24.24 -2.05
C SER A 302 -21.48 25.77 -1.99
N ASP A 303 -20.87 26.39 -0.99
CA ASP A 303 -20.47 27.79 -1.14
C ASP A 303 -19.44 27.81 -2.28
N LYS A 304 -19.88 28.41 -3.39
CA LYS A 304 -19.21 28.51 -4.68
C LYS A 304 -17.80 29.09 -4.57
#